data_AF-A0A250KLV3-F1
#
_entry.id   AF-A0A250KLV3-F1
#
_cell.length_a   1.000
_cell.length_b   1.000
_cell.length_c   1.000
_cell.angle_alpha   90.00
_cell.angle_beta   90.00
_cell.angle_gamma   90.00
#
_symmetry.space_group_name_H-M   'P 1'
#
loop_
_entity.id
_entity.type
_entity.pdbx_description
1 polymer ?
#
loop_
_entity_poly.entity_id
_entity_poly.type
_entity_poly.pdbx_seq_one_letter_code
_entity_poly.pdbx_strand_id
1 'polypeptide(L)'
;MNRPSNTFGCNTCWPPSADAAWETLKSLKTDIELVDESHFMIKIRSCTKCTQQFLSVFTETIDWEDGADPQYWTVIPLTLEEGERLLAEATIIEAALSALLGTRQSLRHDFPKGSEPRSYWSRGIAIGPHD
;
A
#
# COMPACT_ATOMS: atom_id res chain seq x y z
N MET A 1 -8.23 -0.09 -27.95
CA MET A 1 -9.33 0.19 -26.99
C MET A 1 -9.08 -0.71 -25.78
N ASN A 2 -8.37 -0.21 -24.78
CA ASN A 2 -8.03 -1.01 -23.59
C ASN A 2 -9.03 -0.66 -22.48
N ARG A 3 -10.12 -1.40 -22.39
CA ARG A 3 -10.98 -1.38 -21.20
C ARG A 3 -10.52 -2.53 -20.29
N PRO A 4 -10.00 -2.26 -19.08
CA PRO A 4 -9.80 -3.32 -18.11
C PRO A 4 -11.17 -3.69 -17.53
N SER A 5 -11.66 -4.87 -17.88
CA SER A 5 -12.64 -5.58 -17.05
C SER A 5 -11.90 -6.09 -15.81
N ASN A 6 -12.14 -5.48 -14.64
CA ASN A 6 -11.83 -6.05 -13.31
C ASN A 6 -10.38 -6.48 -12.99
N THR A 7 -9.36 -5.95 -13.67
CA THR A 7 -7.96 -6.31 -13.39
C THR A 7 -7.21 -5.04 -13.02
N PHE A 8 -7.03 -4.80 -11.73
CA PHE A 8 -6.32 -3.63 -11.22
C PHE A 8 -4.91 -3.51 -11.82
N GLY A 9 -4.55 -2.29 -12.20
CA GLY A 9 -3.21 -1.97 -12.70
C GLY A 9 -2.90 -2.52 -14.09
N CYS A 10 -1.70 -2.22 -14.56
CA CYS A 10 -1.12 -2.74 -15.80
C CYS A 10 0.15 -3.54 -15.46
N ASN A 11 0.69 -4.28 -16.43
CA ASN A 11 1.92 -5.07 -16.25
C ASN A 11 3.13 -4.23 -15.82
N THR A 12 3.08 -2.90 -15.96
CA THR A 12 4.13 -2.02 -15.43
C THR A 12 3.98 -1.80 -13.93
N CYS A 13 2.79 -1.40 -13.45
CA CYS A 13 2.59 -1.01 -12.05
C CYS A 13 2.11 -2.13 -11.13
N TRP A 14 1.55 -3.21 -11.68
CA TRP A 14 1.06 -4.36 -10.94
C TRP A 14 1.43 -5.68 -11.66
N PRO A 15 2.73 -5.93 -11.89
CA PRO A 15 3.19 -7.16 -12.49
C PRO A 15 2.88 -8.38 -11.59
N PRO A 16 2.89 -9.61 -12.12
CA PRO A 16 2.62 -10.81 -11.32
C PRO A 16 3.71 -11.16 -10.30
N SER A 17 4.92 -10.59 -10.40
CA SER A 17 5.99 -10.77 -9.41
C SER A 17 5.85 -9.71 -8.32
N ALA A 18 5.81 -10.14 -7.06
CA ALA A 18 5.70 -9.23 -5.92
C ALA A 18 6.93 -8.33 -5.78
N ASP A 19 8.13 -8.86 -5.98
CA ASP A 19 9.37 -8.07 -5.95
C ASP A 19 9.38 -7.03 -7.08
N ALA A 20 8.98 -7.42 -8.29
CA ALA A 20 8.86 -6.45 -9.39
C ALA A 20 7.80 -5.38 -9.10
N ALA A 21 6.68 -5.75 -8.47
CA ALA A 21 5.64 -4.80 -8.08
C ALA A 21 6.14 -3.83 -6.99
N TRP A 22 6.94 -4.31 -6.04
CA TRP A 22 7.59 -3.48 -5.02
C TRP A 22 8.58 -2.50 -5.63
N GLU A 23 9.44 -2.93 -6.55
CA GLU A 23 10.35 -2.02 -7.23
C GLU A 23 9.60 -0.96 -8.04
N THR A 24 8.51 -1.32 -8.73
CA THR A 24 7.71 -0.32 -9.43
C THR A 24 7.01 0.64 -8.46
N LEU A 25 6.52 0.17 -7.31
CA LEU A 25 5.83 1.01 -6.32
C LEU A 25 6.64 2.27 -5.97
N LYS A 26 7.96 2.12 -5.79
CA LYS A 26 8.89 3.21 -5.46
C LYS A 26 8.90 4.33 -6.50
N SER A 27 8.55 4.01 -7.74
CA SER A 27 8.49 4.95 -8.86
C SER A 27 7.09 5.50 -9.16
N LEU A 28 6.05 5.02 -8.45
CA LEU A 28 4.71 5.56 -8.62
C LEU A 28 4.64 6.99 -8.10
N LYS A 29 3.85 7.81 -8.78
CA LYS A 29 3.61 9.20 -8.37
C LYS A 29 2.81 9.18 -7.06
N THR A 30 3.29 9.84 -6.02
CA THR A 30 2.47 10.16 -4.85
C THR A 30 1.49 11.27 -5.24
N ASP A 31 0.19 10.98 -5.14
CA ASP A 31 -0.84 11.98 -5.38
C ASP A 31 -1.25 12.67 -4.08
N ILE A 32 -1.39 11.90 -2.99
CA ILE A 32 -1.95 12.37 -1.72
C ILE A 32 -1.28 11.65 -0.55
N GLU A 33 -1.04 12.37 0.54
CA GLU A 33 -0.59 11.84 1.83
C GLU A 33 -1.75 12.03 2.82
N LEU A 34 -2.44 10.93 3.14
CA LEU A 34 -3.59 10.92 4.04
C LEU A 34 -3.14 10.96 5.51
N VAL A 35 -2.05 10.26 5.81
CA VAL A 35 -1.34 10.30 7.09
C VAL A 35 0.16 10.37 6.78
N ASP A 36 0.86 11.30 7.43
CA ASP A 36 2.31 11.52 7.25
C ASP A 36 2.99 11.63 8.63
N GLU A 37 2.86 10.57 9.42
CA GLU A 37 3.56 10.40 10.69
C GLU A 37 4.82 9.55 10.44
N SER A 38 5.90 9.79 11.20
CA SER A 38 7.19 9.13 10.97
C SER A 38 7.09 7.60 10.91
N HIS A 39 6.26 7.01 11.78
CA HIS A 39 6.12 5.57 11.95
C HIS A 39 4.81 5.03 11.36
N PHE A 40 3.95 5.92 10.85
CA PHE A 40 2.68 5.56 10.24
C PHE A 40 2.35 6.49 9.08
N MET A 41 2.43 5.94 7.86
CA MET A 41 2.12 6.71 6.66
C MET A 41 1.04 6.02 5.84
N ILE A 42 0.07 6.80 5.38
CA ILE A 42 -0.93 6.36 4.43
C ILE A 42 -0.88 7.30 3.23
N LYS A 43 -0.55 6.75 2.06
CA LYS A 43 -0.39 7.52 0.81
C LYS A 43 -1.25 6.94 -0.29
N ILE A 44 -1.86 7.79 -1.10
CA ILE A 44 -2.44 7.41 -2.39
C ILE A 44 -1.41 7.70 -3.47
N ARG A 45 -1.09 6.67 -4.26
CA ARG A 45 -0.14 6.72 -5.35
C ARG A 45 -0.82 6.34 -6.66
N SER A 46 -0.35 6.85 -7.79
CA SER A 46 -0.87 6.46 -9.11
C SER A 46 0.22 6.04 -10.10
N CYS A 47 -0.19 5.14 -10.99
CA CYS A 47 0.58 4.81 -12.17
C CYS A 47 0.47 5.91 -13.22
N THR A 48 1.60 6.47 -13.63
CA THR A 48 1.67 7.48 -14.71
C THR A 48 1.35 6.92 -16.10
N LYS A 49 1.25 5.59 -16.27
CA LYS A 49 0.94 4.93 -17.55
C LYS A 49 -0.54 4.56 -17.70
N CYS A 50 -1.17 4.05 -16.64
CA CYS A 50 -2.54 3.54 -16.70
C CYS A 50 -3.50 4.22 -15.70
N THR A 51 -3.03 5.24 -14.98
CA THR A 51 -3.77 6.02 -13.98
C THR A 51 -4.37 5.22 -12.82
N GLN A 52 -4.06 3.92 -12.71
CA GLN A 52 -4.45 3.10 -11.57
C GLN A 52 -3.95 3.71 -10.27
N GLN A 53 -4.86 3.90 -9.32
CA GLN A 53 -4.55 4.34 -7.96
C GLN A 53 -4.28 3.15 -7.03
N PHE A 54 -3.39 3.38 -6.08
CA PHE A 54 -3.00 2.43 -5.06
C PHE A 54 -2.94 3.15 -3.72
N LEU A 55 -3.49 2.51 -2.70
CA LEU A 55 -3.24 2.90 -1.33
C LEU A 55 -1.99 2.20 -0.85
N SER A 56 -1.07 2.94 -0.24
CA SER A 56 0.13 2.44 0.41
C SER A 56 0.05 2.77 1.89
N VAL A 57 0.01 1.75 2.73
CA VAL A 57 0.10 1.87 4.18
C VAL A 57 1.49 1.42 4.61
N PHE A 58 2.14 2.22 5.44
CA PHE A 58 3.41 1.94 6.08
C PHE A 58 3.22 1.97 7.59
N THR A 59 3.83 1.01 8.28
CA THR A 59 3.93 0.96 9.74
C THR A 59 5.35 0.59 10.15
N GLU A 60 5.90 1.31 11.11
CA GLU A 60 7.16 1.00 11.79
C GLU A 60 6.88 0.83 13.28
N THR A 61 7.48 -0.18 13.91
CA THR A 61 7.38 -0.37 15.36
C THR A 61 8.73 -0.03 15.98
N ILE A 62 8.79 1.00 16.83
CA ILE A 62 10.03 1.40 17.48
C ILE A 62 10.28 0.50 18.69
N ASP A 63 11.34 -0.31 18.64
CA ASP A 63 11.74 -1.12 19.80
C ASP A 63 12.85 -0.48 20.64
N TRP A 64 13.41 0.66 20.18
CA TRP A 64 14.52 1.40 20.79
C TRP A 64 15.79 0.57 21.01
N GLU A 65 15.88 -0.62 20.40
CA GLU A 65 17.01 -1.54 20.53
C GLU A 65 17.76 -1.63 19.19
N ASP A 66 19.03 -1.23 19.18
CA ASP A 66 19.97 -1.44 18.07
C ASP A 66 19.58 -0.86 16.69
N GLY A 67 18.55 0.00 16.60
CA GLY A 67 18.27 0.87 15.45
C GLY A 67 17.83 0.17 14.16
N ALA A 68 17.32 -1.06 14.27
CA ALA A 68 16.77 -1.83 13.15
C ALA A 68 15.29 -2.16 13.41
N ASP A 69 14.50 -1.10 13.55
CA ASP A 69 13.07 -1.18 13.83
C ASP A 69 12.33 -1.93 12.71
N PRO A 70 11.43 -2.88 13.04
CA PRO A 70 10.64 -3.57 12.04
C PRO A 70 9.74 -2.63 11.24
N GLN A 71 9.79 -2.75 9.91
CA GLN A 71 9.00 -1.94 8.99
C GLN A 71 8.13 -2.83 8.10
N TYR A 72 6.89 -2.39 7.86
CA TYR A 72 5.93 -3.13 7.06
C TYR A 72 5.16 -2.23 6.12
N TRP A 73 4.95 -2.70 4.91
CA TRP A 73 4.12 -2.04 3.90
C TRP A 73 3.02 -2.94 3.41
N THR A 74 1.88 -2.31 3.18
CA THR A 74 0.75 -2.90 2.49
C THR A 74 0.31 -1.99 1.37
N VAL A 75 0.29 -2.51 0.15
CA VAL A 75 -0.23 -1.80 -1.01
C VAL A 75 -1.40 -2.52 -1.59
N ILE A 76 -2.45 -1.77 -1.88
CA ILE A 76 -3.70 -2.30 -2.39
C ILE A 76 -4.26 -1.38 -3.47
N PRO A 77 -4.64 -1.92 -4.64
CA PRO A 77 -5.19 -1.08 -5.68
C PRO A 77 -6.57 -0.56 -5.25
N LEU A 78 -6.90 0.65 -5.68
CA LEU A 78 -8.19 1.29 -5.44
C LEU A 78 -8.95 1.47 -6.76
N THR A 79 -10.27 1.39 -6.70
CA THR A 79 -11.13 1.99 -7.72
C THR A 79 -11.13 3.51 -7.53
N LEU A 80 -11.53 4.25 -8.57
CA LEU A 80 -11.66 5.71 -8.47
C LEU A 80 -12.65 6.10 -7.35
N GLU A 81 -13.79 5.41 -7.26
CA GLU A 81 -14.82 5.65 -6.24
C GLU A 81 -14.29 5.41 -4.81
N GLU A 82 -13.47 4.38 -4.61
CA GLU A 82 -12.84 4.12 -3.30
C GLU A 82 -11.81 5.19 -2.96
N GLY A 83 -11.02 5.64 -3.93
CA GLY A 83 -10.07 6.75 -3.74
C GLY A 83 -10.77 8.03 -3.32
N GLU A 84 -11.87 8.39 -3.99
CA GLU A 84 -12.70 9.56 -3.65
C GLU A 84 -13.34 9.43 -2.27
N ARG A 85 -13.85 8.25 -1.91
CA ARG A 85 -14.45 8.01 -0.58
C ARG A 85 -13.42 8.17 0.54
N LEU A 86 -12.22 7.62 0.36
CA LEU A 86 -11.13 7.75 1.34
C LEU A 86 -10.75 9.21 1.59
N LEU A 87 -10.82 10.05 0.55
CA LEU A 87 -10.58 11.49 0.69
C LEU A 87 -11.69 12.22 1.45
N ALA A 88 -12.93 11.76 1.32
CA ALA A 88 -14.06 12.33 2.05
C ALA A 88 -14.10 11.91 3.53
N GLU A 89 -13.58 10.73 3.87
CA GLU A 89 -13.69 10.10 5.20
C GLU A 89 -12.36 10.09 5.99
N ALA A 90 -11.45 11.03 5.70
CA ALA A 90 -10.08 11.05 6.21
C ALA A 90 -9.91 11.01 7.76
N THR A 91 -10.99 11.20 8.53
CA THR A 91 -10.98 11.14 10.00
C THR A 91 -11.16 9.74 10.61
N ILE A 92 -11.57 8.72 9.83
CA ILE A 92 -11.78 7.33 10.33
C ILE A 92 -11.14 6.29 9.39
N ILE A 93 -9.91 6.58 8.96
CA ILE A 93 -9.23 5.83 7.89
C ILE A 93 -9.06 4.34 8.23
N GLU A 94 -8.62 3.97 9.44
CA GLU A 94 -8.32 2.56 9.77
C GLU A 94 -9.54 1.62 9.68
N ALA A 95 -10.69 2.06 10.20
CA ALA A 95 -11.93 1.28 10.17
C ALA A 95 -12.51 1.18 8.76
N ALA A 96 -12.47 2.28 8.00
CA ALA A 96 -12.92 2.31 6.60
C ALA A 96 -12.07 1.37 5.72
N LEU A 97 -10.75 1.37 5.94
CA LEU A 97 -9.80 0.53 5.20
C LEU A 97 -10.03 -0.98 5.42
N SER A 98 -10.30 -1.38 6.65
CA SER A 98 -10.51 -2.79 6.99
C SER A 98 -11.79 -3.36 6.36
N ALA A 99 -12.85 -2.56 6.25
CA ALA A 99 -14.13 -2.99 5.69
C ALA A 99 -14.15 -3.07 4.15
N LEU A 100 -13.46 -2.13 3.47
CA LEU A 100 -13.56 -1.98 2.01
C LEU A 100 -12.79 -3.06 1.22
N LEU A 101 -11.76 -3.67 1.83
CA LEU A 101 -10.66 -4.25 1.07
C LEU A 101 -10.33 -5.71 1.39
N GLY A 102 -11.03 -6.35 2.33
CA GLY A 102 -10.63 -7.62 2.95
C GLY A 102 -10.32 -8.82 2.02
N THR A 103 -10.83 -8.83 0.78
CA THR A 103 -10.59 -9.93 -0.19
C THR A 103 -9.67 -9.55 -1.36
N ARG A 104 -9.35 -8.26 -1.51
CA ARG A 104 -8.58 -7.77 -2.66
C ARG A 104 -7.12 -8.15 -2.51
N GLN A 105 -6.50 -8.55 -3.62
CA GLN A 105 -5.06 -8.83 -3.63
C GLN A 105 -4.28 -7.59 -3.19
N SER A 106 -3.36 -7.78 -2.26
CA SER A 106 -2.44 -6.76 -1.79
C SER A 106 -0.99 -7.21 -1.97
N LEU A 107 -0.12 -6.24 -2.25
CA LEU A 107 1.32 -6.40 -2.15
C LEU A 107 1.73 -6.15 -0.71
N ARG A 108 2.53 -7.04 -0.15
CA ARG A 108 3.17 -6.87 1.16
C ARG A 108 4.67 -6.75 0.97
N HIS A 109 5.28 -5.87 1.75
CA HIS A 109 6.73 -5.81 1.91
C HIS A 109 7.02 -5.79 3.41
N ASP A 110 7.72 -6.81 3.88
CA ASP A 110 8.11 -6.92 5.28
C ASP A 110 9.61 -6.68 5.35
N PHE A 111 10.04 -5.82 6.27
CA PHE A 111 11.43 -5.70 6.70
C PHE A 111 11.52 -5.97 8.20
N PRO A 112 11.49 -7.25 8.61
CA PRO A 112 11.56 -7.62 10.02
C PRO A 112 12.99 -7.48 10.55
N LYS A 113 13.11 -7.21 11.85
CA LYS A 113 14.40 -7.15 12.55
C LYS A 113 15.16 -8.47 12.43
N GLY A 114 16.45 -8.38 12.11
CA GLY A 114 17.35 -9.53 12.04
C GLY A 114 17.10 -10.47 10.85
N SER A 115 16.39 -10.04 9.82
CA SER A 115 16.10 -10.84 8.62
C SER A 115 16.08 -9.97 7.36
N GLU A 116 16.23 -10.61 6.21
CA GLU A 116 16.20 -9.89 4.92
C GLU A 116 14.77 -9.41 4.60
N PRO A 117 14.63 -8.24 3.94
CA PRO A 117 13.34 -7.78 3.45
C PRO A 117 12.75 -8.76 2.43
N ARG A 118 11.43 -8.89 2.40
CA ARG A 118 10.74 -9.76 1.44
C ARG A 118 9.46 -9.14 0.92
N SER A 119 9.12 -9.44 -0.33
CA SER A 119 7.87 -8.99 -0.95
C SER A 119 7.02 -10.20 -1.35
N TYR A 120 5.71 -10.13 -1.13
CA TYR A 120 4.80 -11.23 -1.46
C TYR A 120 3.37 -10.75 -1.68
N TRP A 121 2.58 -11.57 -2.36
CA TRP A 121 1.15 -11.34 -2.56
C TRP A 121 0.35 -11.88 -1.38
N SER A 122 -0.60 -11.06 -0.91
CA SER A 122 -1.57 -11.43 0.12
C SER A 122 -2.96 -10.92 -0.27
N ARG A 123 -3.88 -10.86 0.69
CA ARG A 123 -5.20 -10.25 0.53
C ARG A 123 -5.48 -9.28 1.66
N GLY A 124 -6.38 -8.34 1.40
CA GLY A 124 -6.80 -7.37 2.39
C GLY A 124 -5.74 -6.32 2.71
N ILE A 125 -6.13 -5.39 3.58
CA ILE A 125 -5.22 -4.47 4.23
C ILE A 125 -4.71 -5.10 5.53
N ALA A 126 -3.47 -4.80 5.93
CA ALA A 126 -3.12 -4.93 7.34
C ALA A 126 -2.39 -3.67 7.75
N ILE A 127 -2.78 -3.21 8.93
CA ILE A 127 -2.17 -2.11 9.64
C ILE A 127 -1.52 -2.80 10.82
N GLY A 128 -0.19 -2.88 10.80
CA GLY A 128 0.59 -3.44 11.90
C GLY A 128 0.63 -2.48 13.09
N PRO A 129 1.21 -2.90 14.23
CA PRO A 129 1.54 -1.95 15.28
C PRO A 129 2.45 -0.85 14.74
N HIS A 130 2.17 0.39 15.15
CA HIS A 130 2.98 1.56 14.86
C HIS A 130 2.97 2.48 16.09
N ASP A 131 4.14 2.94 16.51
CA ASP A 131 4.36 3.78 17.69
C ASP A 131 5.51 4.78 17.50
#